data_AF-A0A2K2A3T0-F1
#
_entry.id   AF-A0A2K2A3T0-F1
#
_cell.length_a   1.000
_cell.length_b   1.000
_cell.length_c   1.000
_cell.angle_alpha   90.00
_cell.angle_beta   90.00
_cell.angle_gamma   90.00
#
_symmetry.space_group_name_H-M   'P 1'
#
loop_
_entity.id
_entity.type
_entity.pdbx_description
1 polymer ?
#
loop_
_entity_poly.entity_id
_entity_poly.type
_entity_poly.pdbx_seq_one_letter_code
_entity_poly.pdbx_strand_id
1 'polypeptide(L)'
;MLKEYSTPEEYHDALSKGSHNGGVAAIFDEIPYVRRFLDKYRCSKFQMVGPTYQTDGFGFAFPLNSPLVSHISRAILNVTEDHDKMEAIKRKSFGREITCEDRGTETSSGGLRLSSFAGLFLISGVASISSLLIYIIRFLCSNYPASNTMHEEQSMWLRILEVAKRFDQKDPSVHHLRRTESRVHAVTGPESIGASPETGNVHEMTSNEGAED
;
A
#
# COMPACT_ATOMS: atom_id res chain seq x y z
N MET A 1 -17.24 0.73 34.42
CA MET A 1 -18.70 0.55 34.63
C MET A 1 -19.27 0.01 33.32
N LEU A 2 -20.08 -1.04 33.36
CA LEU A 2 -20.77 -1.54 32.17
C LEU A 2 -21.96 -0.63 31.87
N LYS A 3 -22.19 -0.34 30.59
CA LYS A 3 -23.30 0.49 30.12
C LYS A 3 -24.01 -0.25 28.99
N GLU A 4 -25.32 -0.21 29.04
CA GLU A 4 -26.17 -0.80 28.01
C GLU A 4 -26.32 0.16 26.84
N TYR A 5 -26.28 -0.41 25.65
CA TYR A 5 -26.57 0.24 24.38
C TYR A 5 -27.42 -0.72 23.57
N SER A 6 -28.43 -0.21 22.87
CA SER A 6 -29.42 -1.08 22.19
C SER A 6 -29.49 -0.84 20.70
N THR A 7 -28.84 0.21 20.18
CA THR A 7 -28.93 0.59 18.76
C THR A 7 -27.55 0.73 18.10
N PRO A 8 -27.43 0.45 16.79
CA PRO A 8 -26.19 0.69 16.04
C PRO A 8 -25.69 2.14 16.12
N GLU A 9 -26.60 3.10 16.22
CA GLU A 9 -26.31 4.53 16.38
C GLU A 9 -25.65 4.84 17.71
N GLU A 10 -26.15 4.23 18.78
CA GLU A 10 -25.53 4.32 20.11
C GLU A 10 -24.14 3.68 20.14
N TYR A 11 -23.97 2.56 19.43
CA TYR A 11 -22.65 1.92 19.32
C TYR A 11 -21.66 2.86 18.63
N HIS A 12 -22.11 3.49 17.53
CA HIS A 12 -21.31 4.44 16.79
C HIS A 12 -20.91 5.64 17.64
N ASP A 13 -21.87 6.27 18.32
CA ASP A 13 -21.61 7.44 19.17
C ASP A 13 -20.67 7.09 20.33
N ALA A 14 -20.92 5.99 21.03
CA ALA A 14 -20.11 5.55 22.16
C ALA A 14 -18.67 5.19 21.75
N LEU A 15 -18.49 4.43 20.67
CA LEU A 15 -17.17 4.07 20.15
C LEU A 15 -16.43 5.28 19.57
N SER A 16 -17.14 6.20 18.91
CA SER A 16 -16.54 7.40 18.31
C SER A 16 -16.05 8.40 19.36
N LYS A 17 -16.75 8.53 20.48
CA LYS A 17 -16.30 9.35 21.62
C LYS A 17 -15.06 8.74 22.28
N GLY A 18 -14.96 7.41 22.32
CA GLY A 18 -13.88 6.70 22.97
C GLY A 18 -13.90 6.82 24.50
N SER A 19 -13.09 6.01 25.17
CA SER A 19 -13.05 5.94 26.65
C SER A 19 -12.69 7.25 27.35
N HIS A 20 -11.93 8.13 26.69
CA HIS A 20 -11.47 9.40 27.27
C HIS A 20 -12.50 10.53 27.17
N ASN A 21 -13.50 10.45 26.29
CA ASN A 21 -14.50 11.51 26.10
C ASN A 21 -15.92 11.04 26.47
N GLY A 22 -16.04 10.19 27.50
CA GLY A 22 -17.34 9.71 28.00
C GLY A 22 -18.02 8.66 27.11
N GLY A 23 -17.27 8.07 26.17
CA GLY A 23 -17.68 6.91 25.37
C GLY A 23 -17.11 5.59 25.90
N VAL A 24 -16.92 4.63 24.99
CA VAL A 24 -16.38 3.29 25.32
C VAL A 24 -15.22 2.91 24.41
N ALA A 25 -14.34 2.05 24.91
CA ALA A 25 -13.24 1.49 24.11
C ALA A 25 -13.66 0.24 23.32
N ALA A 26 -14.67 -0.49 23.80
CA ALA A 26 -15.16 -1.73 23.20
C ALA A 26 -16.64 -1.95 23.54
N ILE A 27 -17.32 -2.72 22.70
CA ILE A 27 -18.69 -3.21 22.89
C ILE A 27 -18.67 -4.72 22.72
N PHE A 28 -19.38 -5.42 23.61
CA PHE A 28 -19.61 -6.86 23.54
C PHE A 28 -21.06 -7.09 23.18
N ASP A 29 -21.31 -7.85 22.11
CA ASP A 29 -22.63 -8.10 21.57
C ASP A 29 -22.60 -9.35 20.67
N GLU A 30 -23.74 -9.93 20.31
CA GLU A 30 -23.76 -11.10 19.45
C GLU A 30 -23.26 -10.77 18.03
N ILE A 31 -22.49 -11.70 17.45
CA ILE A 31 -21.86 -11.59 16.12
C ILE A 31 -22.81 -11.06 15.03
N PRO A 32 -24.06 -11.54 14.86
CA PRO A 32 -24.94 -11.00 13.81
C PRO A 32 -25.26 -9.51 13.97
N TYR A 33 -25.37 -9.00 15.21
CA TYR A 33 -25.59 -7.57 15.45
C TYR A 33 -24.35 -6.75 15.16
N VAL A 34 -23.18 -7.21 15.62
CA VAL A 34 -21.89 -6.56 15.32
C VAL A 34 -21.63 -6.53 13.81
N ARG A 35 -21.88 -7.63 13.08
CA ARG A 35 -21.74 -7.68 11.62
C ARG A 35 -22.63 -6.66 10.91
N ARG A 36 -23.89 -6.53 11.34
CA ARG A 36 -24.82 -5.52 10.79
C ARG A 36 -24.35 -4.09 11.10
N PHE A 37 -23.83 -3.84 12.29
CA PHE A 37 -23.23 -2.56 12.65
C PHE A 37 -22.05 -2.22 11.74
N LEU A 38 -21.12 -3.17 11.55
CA LEU A 38 -19.96 -2.99 10.69
C LEU A 38 -20.35 -2.74 9.23
N ASP A 39 -21.42 -3.37 8.73
CA ASP A 39 -22.00 -3.09 7.41
C ASP A 39 -22.43 -1.63 7.25
N LYS A 40 -23.22 -1.19 8.22
CA LYS A 40 -23.82 0.15 8.24
C LYS A 40 -22.75 1.25 8.19
N TYR A 41 -21.62 1.04 8.86
CA TYR A 41 -20.50 1.99 8.92
C TYR A 41 -19.30 1.60 8.04
N ARG A 42 -19.49 0.65 7.12
CA ARG A 42 -18.53 0.23 6.08
C ARG A 42 -17.12 -0.09 6.61
N CYS A 43 -17.03 -0.70 7.79
CA CYS A 43 -15.76 -1.10 8.41
C CYS A 43 -14.68 0.00 8.49
N SER A 44 -15.07 1.28 8.48
CA SER A 44 -14.12 2.39 8.28
C SER A 44 -13.34 2.75 9.54
N LYS A 45 -13.99 2.68 10.70
CA LYS A 45 -13.45 3.10 12.00
C LYS A 45 -13.51 2.04 13.08
N PHE A 46 -14.24 0.96 12.83
CA PHE A 46 -14.53 -0.07 13.81
C PHE A 46 -14.23 -1.43 13.20
N GLN A 47 -13.74 -2.33 14.03
CA GLN A 47 -13.52 -3.71 13.65
C GLN A 47 -13.89 -4.60 14.84
N MET A 48 -14.24 -5.85 14.54
CA MET A 48 -14.31 -6.90 15.55
C MET A 48 -12.88 -7.30 15.90
N VAL A 49 -12.53 -7.35 17.20
CA VAL A 49 -11.20 -7.71 17.69
C VAL A 49 -11.29 -8.81 18.74
N GLY A 50 -10.21 -9.57 18.89
CA GLY A 50 -10.07 -10.60 19.90
C GLY A 50 -10.77 -11.91 19.53
N PRO A 51 -10.67 -12.92 20.42
CA PRO A 51 -11.32 -14.20 20.18
C PRO A 51 -12.84 -14.07 20.26
N THR A 52 -13.52 -14.77 19.36
CA THR A 52 -14.97 -14.94 19.44
C THR A 52 -15.30 -15.95 20.54
N TYR A 53 -15.88 -15.48 21.64
CA TYR A 53 -16.38 -16.35 22.69
C TYR A 53 -17.74 -16.94 22.26
N GLN A 54 -17.80 -18.25 22.08
CA GLN A 54 -19.06 -18.94 21.81
C GLN A 54 -19.81 -19.10 23.14
N THR A 55 -20.77 -18.22 23.40
CA THR A 55 -21.50 -18.21 24.69
C THR A 55 -22.89 -18.80 24.62
N ASP A 56 -23.51 -18.89 23.44
CA ASP A 56 -24.72 -19.67 23.09
C ASP A 56 -25.22 -19.19 21.71
N GLY A 57 -26.40 -19.64 21.26
CA GLY A 57 -27.03 -19.22 20.00
C GLY A 57 -28.50 -18.83 20.12
N PHE A 58 -29.08 -18.38 19.00
CA PHE A 58 -30.51 -18.08 18.91
C PHE A 58 -31.33 -19.37 18.77
N GLY A 59 -32.52 -19.40 19.38
CA GLY A 59 -33.41 -20.55 19.36
C GLY A 59 -34.88 -20.17 19.15
N PHE A 60 -35.68 -21.15 18.75
CA PHE A 60 -37.13 -21.04 18.68
C PHE A 60 -37.74 -21.56 19.98
N ALA A 61 -38.70 -20.81 20.53
CA ALA A 61 -39.44 -21.20 21.73
C ALA A 61 -40.87 -21.62 21.37
N PHE A 62 -41.32 -22.71 21.97
CA PHE A 62 -42.68 -23.23 21.83
C PHE A 62 -43.27 -23.57 23.19
N PRO A 63 -44.60 -23.55 23.36
CA PRO A 63 -45.25 -24.07 24.56
C PRO A 63 -44.83 -25.53 24.83
N LEU A 64 -44.83 -25.90 26.11
CA LEU A 64 -44.52 -27.26 26.53
C LEU A 64 -45.47 -28.26 25.83
N ASN A 65 -44.93 -29.40 25.40
CA ASN A 65 -45.63 -30.45 24.66
C ASN A 65 -46.14 -30.05 23.26
N SER A 66 -45.64 -28.94 22.69
CA SER A 66 -45.98 -28.57 21.31
C SER A 66 -45.43 -29.61 20.31
N PRO A 67 -46.27 -30.16 19.41
CA PRO A 67 -45.81 -31.07 18.36
C PRO A 67 -44.91 -30.36 17.32
N LEU A 68 -44.84 -29.03 17.36
CA LEU A 68 -44.05 -28.24 16.42
C LEU A 68 -42.55 -28.29 16.73
N VAL A 69 -42.17 -28.60 17.97
CA VAL A 69 -40.75 -28.67 18.40
C VAL A 69 -39.98 -29.67 17.53
N SER A 70 -40.53 -30.87 17.32
CA SER A 70 -39.88 -31.93 16.55
C SER A 70 -39.78 -31.57 15.06
N HIS A 71 -40.84 -30.99 14.49
CA HIS A 71 -40.88 -30.57 13.10
C HIS A 71 -39.88 -29.44 12.81
N ILE A 72 -39.86 -28.40 13.65
CA ILE A 72 -38.95 -27.26 13.46
C ILE A 72 -37.51 -27.66 13.74
N SER A 73 -37.23 -28.45 14.78
CA SER A 73 -35.87 -28.93 15.06
C SER A 73 -35.31 -29.74 13.88
N ARG A 74 -36.14 -30.61 13.28
CA ARG A 74 -35.75 -31.36 12.08
C ARG A 74 -35.58 -30.46 10.85
N ALA A 75 -36.44 -29.46 10.68
CA ALA A 75 -36.31 -28.49 9.60
C ALA A 75 -35.03 -27.66 9.73
N ILE A 76 -34.66 -27.26 10.95
CA ILE A 76 -33.40 -26.55 11.23
C ILE A 76 -32.22 -27.45 10.85
N LEU A 77 -32.19 -28.69 11.34
CA LEU A 77 -31.13 -29.66 10.99
C LEU A 77 -30.98 -29.83 9.48
N ASN A 78 -32.09 -30.05 8.77
CA ASN A 78 -32.10 -30.21 7.31
C ASN A 78 -31.56 -28.97 6.56
N VAL A 79 -31.69 -27.78 7.13
CA VAL A 79 -31.19 -26.53 6.54
C VAL A 79 -29.75 -26.26 6.96
N THR A 80 -29.35 -26.62 8.18
CA THR A 80 -27.98 -26.41 8.70
C THR A 80 -26.98 -27.40 8.13
N GLU A 81 -27.40 -28.63 7.85
CA GLU A 81 -26.54 -29.65 7.23
C GLU A 81 -26.33 -29.40 5.72
N ASP A 82 -27.27 -28.68 5.09
CA ASP A 82 -27.19 -28.26 3.70
C ASP A 82 -26.51 -26.89 3.58
N HIS A 83 -25.20 -26.92 3.27
CA HIS A 83 -24.37 -25.73 3.18
C HIS A 83 -24.94 -24.68 2.21
N ASP A 84 -25.44 -25.09 1.05
CA ASP A 84 -25.93 -24.18 0.02
C ASP A 84 -27.22 -23.49 0.45
N LYS A 85 -28.13 -24.23 1.10
CA LYS A 85 -29.35 -23.64 1.68
C LYS A 85 -29.02 -22.68 2.83
N MET A 86 -28.11 -23.08 3.71
CA MET A 86 -27.69 -22.24 4.84
C MET A 86 -27.05 -20.93 4.35
N GLU A 87 -26.09 -21.01 3.43
CA GLU A 87 -25.43 -19.83 2.87
C GLU A 87 -26.40 -18.96 2.05
N ALA A 88 -27.36 -19.55 1.34
CA ALA A 88 -28.41 -18.79 0.67
C ALA A 88 -29.27 -17.98 1.66
N ILE A 89 -29.64 -18.56 2.80
CA ILE A 89 -30.39 -17.88 3.86
C ILE A 89 -29.55 -16.78 4.50
N LYS A 90 -28.29 -17.09 4.86
CA LYS A 90 -27.35 -16.12 5.45
C LYS A 90 -27.16 -14.93 4.52
N ARG A 91 -26.92 -15.17 3.23
CA ARG A 91 -26.76 -14.12 2.21
C ARG A 91 -28.01 -13.28 2.03
N LYS A 92 -29.19 -13.90 2.07
CA LYS A 92 -30.48 -13.19 1.93
C LYS A 92 -30.80 -12.32 3.15
N SER A 93 -30.47 -12.79 4.35
CA SER A 93 -30.79 -12.11 5.60
C SER A 93 -29.77 -11.05 6.02
N PHE A 94 -28.47 -11.33 5.81
CA PHE A 94 -27.36 -10.49 6.27
C PHE A 94 -26.58 -9.84 5.13
N GLY A 95 -26.97 -10.08 3.87
CA GLY A 95 -26.21 -9.62 2.71
C GLY A 95 -24.97 -10.47 2.48
N ARG A 96 -24.11 -10.00 1.56
CA ARG A 96 -22.83 -10.68 1.30
C ARG A 96 -21.94 -10.54 2.53
N GLU A 97 -21.17 -11.58 2.84
CA GLU A 97 -20.22 -11.52 3.95
C GLU A 97 -19.34 -10.29 3.81
N ILE A 98 -19.37 -9.47 4.85
CA ILE A 98 -18.52 -8.30 4.93
C ILE A 98 -17.23 -8.80 5.49
N THR A 99 -16.36 -9.18 4.59
CA THR A 99 -14.94 -9.08 4.83
C THR A 99 -14.67 -7.59 4.98
N CYS A 100 -14.81 -7.09 6.23
CA CYS A 100 -13.98 -5.98 6.64
C CYS A 100 -12.59 -6.50 6.38
N GLU A 101 -12.00 -6.12 5.25
CA GLU A 101 -10.64 -6.46 4.93
C GLU A 101 -9.86 -6.17 6.20
N ASP A 102 -9.14 -7.18 6.69
CA ASP A 102 -8.17 -6.92 7.73
C ASP A 102 -7.15 -6.02 7.06
N ARG A 103 -7.41 -4.72 7.12
CA ARG A 103 -6.40 -3.70 6.97
C ARG A 103 -5.55 -3.73 8.23
N GLY A 104 -5.22 -4.89 8.81
CA GLY A 104 -3.98 -5.60 8.45
C GLY A 104 -3.12 -4.85 7.44
N THR A 105 -2.74 -3.62 7.76
CA THR A 105 -1.61 -2.92 7.14
C THR A 105 -1.65 -2.73 5.61
N GLU A 106 -2.83 -2.70 4.98
CA GLU A 106 -3.01 -2.04 3.66
C GLU A 106 -3.07 -0.49 3.81
N THR A 107 -2.68 0.03 4.98
CA THR A 107 -2.01 1.32 5.06
C THR A 107 -0.52 1.05 4.92
N SER A 108 0.00 1.03 3.69
CA SER A 108 1.43 1.22 3.40
C SER A 108 2.35 0.63 4.47
N SER A 109 2.40 -0.71 4.57
CA SER A 109 3.33 -1.50 5.41
C SER A 109 4.29 -0.66 6.25
N GLY A 110 3.86 -0.20 7.44
CA GLY A 110 4.72 0.37 8.48
C GLY A 110 5.92 1.19 8.02
N GLY A 111 5.80 1.93 6.92
CA GLY A 111 6.93 2.63 6.32
C GLY A 111 7.23 3.77 7.26
N LEU A 112 8.41 3.79 7.87
CA LEU A 112 8.81 4.84 8.80
C LEU A 112 8.60 6.20 8.11
N ARG A 113 7.49 6.88 8.44
CA ARG A 113 7.17 8.20 7.90
C ARG A 113 8.31 9.13 8.27
N LEU A 114 8.68 10.05 7.38
CA LEU A 114 9.71 11.07 7.63
C LEU A 114 9.47 11.83 8.96
N SER A 115 8.22 11.94 9.42
CA SER A 115 7.86 12.48 10.73
C SER A 115 8.49 11.71 11.90
N SER A 116 8.65 10.39 11.78
CA SER A 116 9.29 9.53 12.79
C SER A 116 10.79 9.78 12.89
N PHE A 117 11.39 10.32 11.83
CA PHE A 117 12.81 10.69 11.77
C PHE A 117 13.05 12.19 11.98
N ALA A 118 12.01 12.96 12.29
CA ALA A 118 12.13 14.42 12.44
C ALA A 118 13.21 14.83 13.45
N GLY A 119 13.36 14.07 14.55
CA GLY A 119 14.42 14.30 15.52
C GLY A 119 15.83 14.13 14.94
N LEU A 120 16.04 13.10 14.13
CA LEU A 120 17.33 12.84 13.47
C LEU A 120 17.66 13.91 12.43
N PHE A 121 16.67 14.34 11.64
CA PHE A 121 16.84 15.44 10.69
C PHE A 121 17.15 16.76 11.39
N LEU A 122 16.51 17.05 12.54
CA LEU A 122 16.81 18.25 13.32
C LEU A 122 18.24 18.23 13.85
N ILE A 123 18.68 17.13 14.45
CA ILE A 123 20.04 17.01 15.01
C ILE A 123 21.08 17.15 13.89
N SER A 124 20.91 16.40 12.80
CA SER A 124 21.83 16.46 11.65
C SER A 124 21.85 17.85 10.99
N GLY A 125 20.70 18.51 10.88
CA GLY A 125 20.58 19.85 10.32
C GLY A 125 21.30 20.88 11.19
N VAL A 126 21.06 20.88 12.50
CA VAL A 126 21.70 21.80 13.45
C VAL A 126 23.22 21.60 13.46
N ALA A 127 23.70 20.36 13.47
CA ALA A 127 25.13 20.06 13.43
C ALA A 127 25.78 20.57 12.13
N SER A 128 25.15 20.35 10.99
CA SER A 128 25.64 20.81 9.68
C SER A 128 25.71 22.34 9.59
N ILE A 129 24.63 23.03 9.98
CA ILE A 129 24.58 24.50 9.98
C ILE A 129 25.64 25.07 10.93
N SER A 130 25.81 24.48 12.12
CA SER A 130 26.80 24.93 13.10
C SER A 130 28.23 24.79 12.56
N SER A 131 28.55 23.65 11.94
CA SER A 131 29.87 23.42 11.34
C SER A 131 30.13 24.41 10.20
N LEU A 132 29.14 24.66 9.34
CA LEU A 132 29.26 25.61 8.25
C LEU A 132 29.48 27.04 8.77
N LEU A 133 28.73 27.45 9.79
CA LEU A 133 28.86 28.77 10.42
C LEU A 133 30.25 28.97 11.02
N ILE A 134 30.75 27.97 11.77
CA ILE A 134 32.11 28.01 12.35
C ILE A 134 33.16 28.13 11.25
N TYR A 135 33.03 27.36 10.16
CA TYR A 135 33.97 27.44 9.04
C TYR A 135 33.96 28.83 8.38
N ILE A 136 32.78 29.41 8.12
CA ILE A 136 32.64 30.75 7.54
C ILE A 136 33.26 31.79 8.47
N ILE A 137 32.97 31.73 9.77
CA ILE A 137 33.56 32.67 10.75
C ILE A 137 35.09 32.54 10.76
N ARG A 138 35.63 31.32 10.80
CA ARG A 138 37.10 31.11 10.76
C ARG A 138 37.71 31.59 9.46
N PHE A 139 37.04 31.35 8.33
CA PHE A 139 37.47 31.82 7.02
C PHE A 139 37.49 33.36 6.99
N LEU A 140 36.42 34.01 7.43
CA LEU A 140 36.35 35.46 7.52
C LEU A 140 37.41 35.99 8.48
N CYS A 141 37.49 35.54 9.74
CA CYS A 141 38.50 36.01 10.69
C CYS A 141 39.96 35.79 10.22
N SER A 142 40.24 34.69 9.52
CA SER A 142 41.58 34.41 8.99
C SER A 142 41.91 35.24 7.75
N ASN A 143 40.91 35.65 6.96
CA ASN A 143 41.09 36.48 5.77
C ASN A 143 40.82 37.98 6.04
N TYR A 144 40.30 38.33 7.23
CA TYR A 144 39.97 39.68 7.68
C TYR A 144 41.04 40.27 8.62
N PRO A 145 42.32 40.36 8.22
CA PRO A 145 43.17 41.42 8.71
C PRO A 145 43.55 42.35 7.55
N ALA A 146 42.61 43.18 7.04
CA ALA A 146 42.96 44.42 6.31
C ALA A 146 41.83 45.36 5.79
N SER A 147 40.52 45.11 5.87
CA SER A 147 39.57 46.02 5.19
C SER A 147 38.31 46.40 5.97
N ASN A 148 38.39 47.51 6.70
CA ASN A 148 37.27 48.43 6.83
C ASN A 148 37.14 49.23 5.52
N THR A 149 36.38 48.74 4.54
CA THR A 149 35.80 49.57 3.46
C THR A 149 34.64 48.83 2.81
N MET A 150 33.46 49.42 2.90
CA MET A 150 32.24 49.04 2.17
C MET A 150 32.54 48.82 0.69
N HIS A 151 32.31 47.61 0.16
CA HIS A 151 31.64 47.28 -1.12
C HIS A 151 31.84 45.76 -1.41
N GLU A 152 31.31 44.88 -0.55
CA GLU A 152 31.71 43.46 -0.44
C GLU A 152 30.68 42.45 -0.99
N GLU A 153 29.84 42.81 -1.95
CA GLU A 153 28.88 41.85 -2.53
C GLU A 153 29.40 41.17 -3.81
N GLN A 154 30.32 41.81 -4.55
CA GLN A 154 30.80 41.27 -5.84
C GLN A 154 31.91 40.21 -5.72
N SER A 155 32.71 40.20 -4.64
CA SER A 155 33.89 39.33 -4.51
C SER A 155 33.56 37.92 -4.01
N MET A 156 32.61 37.80 -3.07
CA MET A 156 32.27 36.51 -2.47
C MET A 156 31.49 35.60 -3.43
N TRP A 157 30.55 36.15 -4.21
CA TRP A 157 29.79 35.40 -5.20
C TRP A 157 30.66 34.82 -6.33
N LEU A 158 31.69 35.56 -6.77
CA LEU A 158 32.66 35.08 -7.76
C LEU A 158 33.51 33.93 -7.22
N ARG A 159 33.90 33.96 -5.94
CA ARG A 159 34.62 32.86 -5.30
C ARG A 159 33.75 31.63 -5.08
N ILE A 160 32.48 31.82 -4.71
CA ILE A 160 31.50 30.73 -4.60
C ILE A 160 31.25 30.09 -5.98
N LEU A 161 31.16 30.92 -7.04
CA LEU A 161 30.99 30.45 -8.42
C LEU A 161 32.21 29.68 -8.94
N GLU A 162 33.43 30.11 -8.57
CA GLU A 162 34.68 29.41 -8.92
C GLU A 162 34.76 28.02 -8.27
N VAL A 163 34.34 27.92 -7.00
CA VAL A 163 34.29 26.66 -6.25
C VAL A 163 33.19 25.74 -6.80
N ALA A 164 32.02 26.29 -7.14
CA ALA A 164 30.94 25.55 -7.79
C ALA A 164 31.37 25.01 -9.16
N LYS A 165 32.07 25.81 -9.97
CA LYS A 165 32.66 25.37 -11.25
C LYS A 165 33.66 24.22 -11.08
N ARG A 166 34.49 24.22 -10.03
CA ARG A 166 35.39 23.10 -9.74
C ARG A 166 34.66 21.82 -9.34
N PHE A 167 33.47 21.94 -8.76
CA PHE A 167 32.63 20.81 -8.39
C PHE A 167 31.92 20.21 -9.62
N ASP A 168 31.47 21.07 -10.54
CA ASP A 168 30.88 20.67 -11.83
C ASP A 168 31.92 19.99 -12.75
N GLN A 169 33.20 20.32 -12.60
CA GLN A 169 34.30 19.75 -13.39
C GLN A 169 34.79 18.36 -12.91
N LYS A 170 33.97 17.61 -12.17
CA LYS A 170 34.28 16.22 -11.78
C LYS A 170 33.24 15.23 -12.28
N ASP A 171 33.23 15.06 -13.61
CA ASP A 171 33.03 13.75 -14.23
C ASP A 171 33.66 13.69 -15.63
N PRO A 172 34.80 12.99 -15.78
CA PRO A 172 35.10 12.37 -17.06
C PRO A 172 35.52 10.90 -16.86
N SER A 173 34.55 9.99 -16.76
CA SER A 173 34.71 8.62 -17.26
C SER A 173 33.43 7.79 -17.13
N VAL A 174 32.62 7.73 -18.20
CA VAL A 174 31.81 6.54 -18.50
C VAL A 174 31.85 6.27 -20.01
N HIS A 175 32.69 5.29 -20.35
CA HIS A 175 32.74 4.41 -21.53
C HIS A 175 32.84 4.94 -22.96
N HIS A 176 33.97 4.53 -23.58
CA HIS A 176 34.18 4.25 -24.99
C HIS A 176 32.93 3.70 -25.69
N LEU A 177 32.44 4.41 -26.71
CA LEU A 177 31.76 3.75 -27.83
C LEU A 177 32.30 4.33 -29.14
N ARG A 178 33.30 3.59 -29.65
CA ARG A 178 33.94 3.74 -30.95
C ARG A 178 32.88 3.56 -32.04
N ARG A 179 32.34 4.67 -32.53
CA ARG A 179 31.48 4.73 -33.72
C ARG A 179 32.38 4.84 -34.95
N THR A 180 32.63 3.70 -35.58
CA THR A 180 33.30 3.63 -36.89
C THR A 180 32.44 4.34 -37.94
N GLU A 181 33.13 5.05 -38.83
CA GLU A 181 32.65 5.97 -39.85
C GLU A 181 31.53 5.42 -40.75
N SER A 182 30.50 6.24 -40.94
CA SER A 182 29.58 6.17 -42.08
C SER A 182 30.16 7.07 -43.17
N ARG A 183 30.58 6.49 -44.30
CA ARG A 183 30.83 7.21 -45.56
C ARG A 183 29.65 6.98 -46.48
N VAL A 184 28.94 8.06 -46.78
CA VAL A 184 27.88 8.15 -47.77
C VAL A 184 28.50 8.21 -49.17
N HIS A 185 28.06 7.34 -50.08
CA HIS A 185 28.08 7.59 -51.53
C HIS A 185 26.71 7.25 -52.14
N ALA A 186 26.36 8.03 -53.16
CA ALA A 186 25.02 8.31 -53.65
C ALA A 186 24.41 7.24 -54.58
N VAL A 187 23.08 7.23 -54.59
CA VAL A 187 22.15 6.66 -55.59
C VAL A 187 22.50 7.22 -56.99
N THR A 188 22.54 6.49 -58.10
CA THR A 188 21.38 6.04 -58.91
C THR A 188 21.88 5.13 -60.07
N GLY A 189 21.15 4.07 -60.41
CA GLY A 189 21.32 3.31 -61.67
C GLY A 189 20.41 2.06 -61.73
N PRO A 190 19.89 1.66 -62.90
CA PRO A 190 18.48 1.22 -63.05
C PRO A 190 18.25 -0.29 -63.15
N GLU A 191 16.97 -0.68 -63.08
CA GLU A 191 16.43 -1.99 -63.46
C GLU A 191 16.79 -2.39 -64.91
N SER A 192 17.17 -3.65 -65.13
CA SER A 192 16.54 -4.52 -66.14
C SER A 192 16.84 -6.02 -65.92
N ILE A 193 15.75 -6.78 -65.83
CA ILE A 193 15.41 -8.04 -66.53
C ILE A 193 16.51 -9.10 -66.74
N GLY A 194 16.28 -10.32 -66.24
CA GLY A 194 16.78 -11.52 -66.91
C GLY A 194 16.79 -12.83 -66.11
N ALA A 195 15.78 -13.67 -66.36
CA ALA A 195 15.80 -15.14 -66.43
C ALA A 195 15.91 -16.02 -65.15
N SER A 196 14.82 -16.78 -64.97
CA SER A 196 14.61 -18.12 -64.36
C SER A 196 15.61 -19.20 -64.88
N PRO A 197 15.60 -20.50 -64.46
CA PRO A 197 14.67 -21.20 -63.55
C PRO A 197 15.29 -22.33 -62.65
N GLU A 198 14.38 -23.02 -61.93
CA GLU A 198 14.47 -24.44 -61.48
C GLU A 198 15.38 -24.78 -60.27
N THR A 199 15.07 -25.71 -59.37
CA THR A 199 14.00 -26.74 -59.23
C THR A 199 13.97 -27.28 -57.80
N GLY A 200 12.77 -27.73 -57.36
CA GLY A 200 12.41 -28.86 -56.47
C GLY A 200 13.28 -29.27 -55.27
N ASN A 201 12.80 -29.96 -54.25
CA ASN A 201 11.52 -30.56 -53.86
C ASN A 201 11.76 -31.08 -52.42
N VAL A 202 10.87 -30.85 -51.45
CA VAL A 202 9.90 -31.83 -50.90
C VAL A 202 10.42 -32.69 -49.71
N HIS A 203 9.44 -32.97 -48.82
CA HIS A 203 9.35 -33.84 -47.64
C HIS A 203 9.81 -33.28 -46.29
N GLU A 204 8.96 -33.02 -45.29
CA GLU A 204 7.71 -33.65 -44.75
C GLU A 204 7.97 -34.81 -43.78
N MET A 205 7.40 -34.66 -42.57
CA MET A 205 6.94 -35.66 -41.58
C MET A 205 7.99 -36.60 -40.95
N THR A 206 7.87 -37.07 -39.70
CA THR A 206 6.73 -37.19 -38.77
C THR A 206 7.25 -37.48 -37.35
N SER A 207 6.37 -37.19 -36.38
CA SER A 207 6.05 -37.89 -35.12
C SER A 207 6.90 -39.05 -34.60
N ASN A 208 7.03 -39.14 -33.26
CA ASN A 208 6.46 -40.29 -32.53
C ASN A 208 6.32 -40.06 -31.01
N GLU A 209 5.26 -40.69 -30.50
CA GLU A 209 4.72 -40.82 -29.14
C GLU A 209 5.49 -41.83 -28.23
N GLY A 210 5.04 -41.89 -26.95
CA GLY A 210 5.19 -43.02 -26.01
C GLY A 210 5.52 -42.50 -24.59
N ALA A 211 4.67 -42.48 -23.56
CA ALA A 211 3.76 -43.46 -22.91
C ALA A 211 4.48 -44.53 -22.05
N GLU A 212 3.85 -44.81 -20.88
CA GLU A 212 4.14 -45.83 -19.83
C GLU A 212 5.15 -45.36 -18.75
N ASP A 213 4.89 -45.37 -17.43
CA ASP A 213 3.91 -46.05 -16.54
C ASP A 213 3.33 -45.11 -15.45
#